data_AF-A0A1X0R436-F1
#
_entry.id   AF-A0A1X0R436-F1
#
_cell.length_a   1.000
_cell.length_b   1.000
_cell.length_c   1.000
_cell.angle_alpha   90.00
_cell.angle_beta   90.00
_cell.angle_gamma   90.00
#
_symmetry.space_group_name_H-M   'P 1'
#
loop_
_entity.id
_entity.type
_entity.pdbx_description
1 polymer ?
#
loop_
_entity_poly.entity_id
_entity_poly.type
_entity_poly.pdbx_seq_one_letter_code
_entity_poly.pdbx_strand_id
1 'polypeptide(L)'
;MVFFTSSDPIMVFFCFVGPICRVLLWFFFTLSGPICHVFFFCVVLFSFKMSTCIQCEEVFNDIRKHKYERHCNQCTISYKFEGEEINVLVHESHSQQVCNNDFKHISVVPRKRETDERKKTIELDEATSRLLNTDWSTFPHIKYACSVMLAGMALLINCNEVYGRTRSIDIHRESFTIKMGPNSRYNNVWVTTITDDHGCKLVFGTKSFNSLSTSSLRLDTNLQPEVGPSTTNFTIANSTESSQAKLYIYKKSYEKAKKLSMIFENRKINDYDNLFQLRQLQTKFDHISTYRRCRAASSFTDNHFSQSYSVFTLSECDNGHDISDFKALSEIFREIALKIIHEEDNGIPEKEITGILEKQFVKNQIKKCQSNGEGIKTLQAILNLYGDKESITVIENTKLNKCLEQLAKQLMPTINRVNKHVVSSIKQAFSEHMPQ
;
A
#
# COMPACT_ATOMS: atom_id res chain seq x y z
N MET A 1 23.25 -23.10 16.91
CA MET A 1 24.50 -22.35 16.69
C MET A 1 25.58 -23.34 16.32
N VAL A 2 25.90 -23.46 15.03
CA VAL A 2 27.08 -24.14 14.50
C VAL A 2 27.51 -23.31 13.30
N PHE A 3 28.75 -22.84 13.29
CA PHE A 3 29.35 -22.20 12.12
C PHE A 3 30.01 -23.27 11.25
N PHE A 4 29.82 -23.19 9.93
CA PHE A 4 30.70 -23.84 8.97
C PHE A 4 31.31 -22.79 8.05
N THR A 5 32.60 -22.54 8.26
CA THR A 5 33.49 -21.99 7.25
C THR A 5 34.10 -23.16 6.48
N SER A 6 33.99 -23.20 5.16
CA SER A 6 34.97 -23.93 4.33
C SER A 6 35.49 -23.02 3.23
N SER A 7 36.74 -23.24 2.89
CA SER A 7 37.55 -22.42 1.99
C SER A 7 38.29 -23.38 1.06
N ASP A 8 37.76 -23.57 -0.14
CA ASP A 8 38.36 -24.42 -1.17
C ASP A 8 38.72 -23.58 -2.41
N PRO A 9 39.89 -23.82 -3.04
CA PRO A 9 40.39 -22.97 -4.12
C PRO A 9 39.72 -23.29 -5.46
N ILE A 10 39.18 -22.28 -6.13
CA ILE A 10 38.75 -22.38 -7.53
C ILE A 10 40.00 -22.35 -8.42
N MET A 11 40.28 -23.45 -9.12
CA MET A 11 41.35 -23.51 -10.11
C MET A 11 40.79 -23.15 -11.50
N VAL A 12 41.26 -22.04 -12.08
CA VAL A 12 40.81 -21.56 -13.40
C VAL A 12 41.87 -21.85 -14.45
N PHE A 13 41.51 -22.56 -15.52
CA PHE A 13 42.34 -22.75 -16.70
C PHE A 13 41.83 -21.93 -17.87
N PHE A 14 42.75 -21.25 -18.55
CA PHE A 14 42.48 -20.55 -19.81
C PHE A 14 42.96 -21.42 -20.97
N CYS A 15 42.11 -21.61 -21.98
CA CYS A 15 42.47 -22.28 -23.23
C CYS A 15 42.15 -21.36 -24.39
N PHE A 16 43.17 -20.95 -25.14
CA PHE A 16 43.05 -20.00 -26.25
C PHE A 16 42.96 -20.74 -27.58
N VAL A 17 41.87 -20.52 -28.32
CA VAL A 17 41.70 -21.01 -29.69
C VAL A 17 41.12 -19.87 -30.54
N GLY A 18 42.00 -19.15 -31.24
CA GLY A 18 41.62 -17.99 -32.06
C GLY A 18 41.14 -16.77 -31.25
N PRO A 19 40.38 -15.85 -31.85
CA PRO A 19 39.98 -14.57 -31.24
C PRO A 19 38.85 -14.69 -30.19
N ILE A 20 38.57 -15.91 -29.70
CA ILE A 20 37.47 -16.20 -28.78
C ILE A 20 38.06 -16.71 -27.47
N CYS A 21 38.03 -15.88 -26.43
CA CYS A 21 38.37 -16.31 -25.08
C CYS A 21 37.20 -17.09 -24.49
N ARG A 22 37.43 -18.33 -24.04
CA ARG A 22 36.42 -19.17 -23.36
C ARG A 22 36.88 -19.44 -21.93
N VAL A 23 36.06 -19.04 -20.96
CA VAL A 23 36.27 -19.36 -19.55
C VAL A 23 35.45 -20.61 -19.21
N LEU A 24 36.13 -21.67 -18.77
CA LEU A 24 35.52 -22.88 -18.24
C LEU A 24 35.71 -22.91 -16.72
N LEU A 25 34.61 -22.79 -15.99
CA LEU A 25 34.57 -22.97 -14.54
C LEU A 25 34.13 -24.40 -14.23
N TRP A 26 34.95 -25.13 -13.49
CA TRP A 26 34.64 -26.48 -13.00
C TRP A 26 34.27 -26.41 -11.52
N PHE A 27 33.18 -27.05 -11.15
CA PHE A 27 32.76 -27.23 -9.76
C PHE A 27 32.79 -28.72 -9.43
N PHE A 28 33.58 -29.12 -8.43
CA PHE A 28 33.53 -30.46 -7.87
C PHE A 28 32.59 -30.48 -6.67
N PHE A 29 31.54 -31.28 -6.74
CA PHE A 29 30.69 -31.60 -5.58
C PHE A 29 30.89 -33.07 -5.21
N THR A 30 31.43 -33.31 -4.02
CA THR A 30 31.53 -34.65 -3.41
C THR A 30 30.41 -34.83 -2.38
N LEU A 31 29.40 -35.61 -2.75
CA LEU A 31 28.39 -36.11 -1.80
C LEU A 31 28.87 -37.46 -1.24
N SER A 32 29.20 -37.49 0.05
CA SER A 32 29.61 -38.68 0.78
C SER A 32 28.40 -39.46 1.30
N GLY A 33 27.94 -40.43 0.52
CA GLY A 33 26.96 -41.44 0.93
C GLY A 33 27.23 -42.76 0.21
N PRO A 34 26.99 -43.92 0.83
CA PRO A 34 27.18 -45.20 0.15
C PRO A 34 26.07 -45.42 -0.89
N ILE A 35 26.48 -45.95 -2.05
CA ILE A 35 25.67 -46.36 -3.21
C ILE A 35 25.39 -45.23 -4.23
N CYS A 36 25.87 -45.46 -5.46
CA CYS A 36 25.69 -44.68 -6.70
C CYS A 36 26.29 -43.26 -6.78
N HIS A 37 27.46 -43.15 -7.43
CA HIS A 37 27.94 -41.88 -7.99
C HIS A 37 27.09 -41.48 -9.21
N VAL A 38 26.43 -40.31 -9.13
CA VAL A 38 25.80 -39.64 -10.28
C VAL A 38 26.50 -38.30 -10.47
N PHE A 39 27.11 -38.08 -11.64
CA PHE A 39 27.74 -36.82 -12.00
C PHE A 39 26.73 -35.91 -12.68
N PHE A 40 26.44 -34.76 -12.08
CA PHE A 40 25.73 -33.66 -12.75
C PHE A 40 26.73 -32.72 -13.41
N PHE A 41 26.59 -32.53 -14.73
CA PHE A 41 27.35 -31.55 -15.49
C PHE A 41 26.46 -30.35 -15.79
N CYS A 42 26.88 -29.16 -15.38
CA CYS A 42 26.25 -27.90 -15.78
C CYS A 42 27.27 -27.05 -16.55
N VAL A 43 27.00 -26.79 -17.83
CA VAL A 43 27.87 -26.01 -18.71
C VAL A 43 27.22 -24.67 -18.98
N VAL A 44 27.73 -23.60 -18.37
CA VAL A 44 27.29 -22.23 -18.64
C VAL A 44 28.12 -21.67 -19.79
N LEU A 45 27.47 -21.37 -20.92
CA LEU A 45 28.09 -20.76 -22.08
C LEU A 45 27.76 -19.26 -22.14
N PHE A 46 28.79 -18.42 -22.05
CA PHE A 46 28.69 -17.00 -22.36
C PHE A 46 29.06 -16.76 -23.83
N SER A 47 28.31 -15.89 -24.51
CA SER A 47 28.59 -15.46 -25.88
C SER A 47 28.46 -13.95 -25.95
N PHE A 48 29.52 -13.28 -26.42
CA PHE A 48 29.57 -11.83 -26.58
C PHE A 48 29.58 -11.48 -28.06
N LYS A 49 28.85 -10.42 -28.43
CA LYS A 49 28.86 -9.88 -29.79
C LYS A 49 29.00 -8.36 -29.70
N MET A 50 30.22 -7.86 -29.82
CA MET A 50 30.48 -6.42 -29.97
C MET A 50 30.28 -6.02 -31.44
N SER A 51 29.68 -4.84 -31.65
CA SER A 51 29.66 -4.13 -32.93
C SER A 51 30.16 -2.72 -32.69
N THR A 52 31.37 -2.40 -33.16
CA THR A 52 31.95 -1.06 -33.10
C THR A 52 31.44 -0.20 -34.26
N CYS A 53 31.18 1.09 -34.01
CA CYS A 53 30.66 2.02 -35.00
C CYS A 53 31.78 2.82 -35.65
N ILE A 54 31.90 2.73 -36.98
CA ILE A 54 32.93 3.42 -37.78
C ILE A 54 32.72 4.95 -37.78
N GLN A 55 31.49 5.44 -37.58
CA GLN A 55 31.19 6.88 -37.62
C GLN A 55 31.66 7.69 -36.40
N CYS A 56 32.17 7.03 -35.34
CA CYS A 56 32.66 7.74 -34.16
C CYS A 56 34.14 8.15 -34.24
N GLU A 57 34.93 7.59 -35.17
CA GLU A 57 36.38 7.86 -35.25
C GLU A 57 36.70 9.28 -35.75
N GLU A 58 35.87 9.84 -36.64
CA GLU A 58 36.13 11.17 -37.24
C GLU A 58 35.75 12.36 -36.33
N VAL A 59 34.89 12.17 -35.33
CA VAL A 59 34.37 13.28 -34.49
C VAL A 59 35.29 13.61 -33.31
N PHE A 60 36.18 12.71 -32.91
CA PHE A 60 36.99 12.86 -31.69
C PHE A 60 38.14 13.86 -31.78
N ASN A 61 38.54 14.29 -32.98
CA ASN A 61 39.73 15.15 -33.14
C ASN A 61 39.51 16.65 -32.85
N ASP A 62 38.27 17.15 -32.79
CA ASP A 62 38.02 18.61 -32.80
C ASP A 62 37.09 19.17 -31.70
N ILE A 63 36.73 18.37 -30.68
CA ILE A 63 35.91 18.85 -29.55
C ILE A 63 36.73 19.01 -28.26
N ARG A 64 37.70 19.93 -28.29
CA ARG A 64 38.22 20.54 -27.05
C ARG A 64 37.36 21.73 -26.67
N LYS A 65 36.62 21.58 -25.55
CA LYS A 65 35.67 22.54 -24.94
C LYS A 65 34.26 22.53 -25.57
N HIS A 66 33.38 21.68 -25.08
CA HIS A 66 32.12 22.12 -24.44
C HIS A 66 31.51 20.99 -23.60
N LYS A 67 30.99 21.34 -22.41
CA LYS A 67 30.54 20.38 -21.39
C LYS A 67 29.02 20.16 -21.50
N TYR A 68 28.58 19.51 -22.58
CA TYR A 68 27.20 19.06 -22.76
C TYR A 68 27.16 17.73 -23.53
N GLU A 69 26.61 16.70 -22.91
CA GLU A 69 26.48 15.37 -23.52
C GLU A 69 25.40 15.40 -24.62
N ARG A 70 25.80 15.17 -25.88
CA ARG A 70 24.87 14.75 -26.94
C ARG A 70 24.97 13.23 -27.08
N HIS A 71 24.06 12.51 -26.42
CA HIS A 71 24.03 11.05 -26.47
C HIS A 71 23.48 10.52 -27.79
N CYS A 72 24.28 9.72 -28.50
CA CYS A 72 23.83 8.99 -29.68
C CYS A 72 23.07 7.72 -29.28
N ASN A 73 21.91 7.47 -29.90
CA ASN A 73 21.04 6.33 -29.63
C ASN A 73 21.71 4.95 -29.87
N GLN A 74 22.85 4.91 -30.55
CA GLN A 74 23.55 3.67 -30.93
C GLN A 74 24.69 3.26 -29.97
N CYS A 75 25.09 4.10 -29.01
CA CYS A 75 26.17 3.79 -28.05
C CYS A 75 25.67 3.00 -26.82
N THR A 76 24.59 2.23 -26.96
CA THR A 76 23.96 1.49 -25.85
C THR A 76 24.56 0.09 -25.78
N ILE A 77 24.99 -0.34 -24.59
CA ILE A 77 25.46 -1.72 -24.38
C ILE A 77 24.28 -2.56 -23.91
N SER A 78 23.87 -3.50 -24.76
CA SER A 78 22.80 -4.46 -24.48
C SER A 78 23.43 -5.78 -24.02
N TYR A 79 23.02 -6.30 -22.85
CA TYR A 79 23.40 -7.63 -22.38
C TYR A 79 22.15 -8.41 -21.95
N LYS A 80 22.20 -9.75 -22.04
CA LYS A 80 21.10 -10.61 -21.61
C LYS A 80 21.35 -11.17 -20.22
N PHE A 81 20.41 -10.94 -19.32
CA PHE A 81 20.36 -11.53 -17.99
C PHE A 81 19.05 -12.29 -17.84
N GLU A 82 19.13 -13.58 -17.49
CA GLU A 82 17.95 -14.47 -17.32
C GLU A 82 16.97 -14.50 -18.51
N GLY A 83 17.46 -14.15 -19.71
CA GLY A 83 16.67 -14.09 -20.95
C GLY A 83 16.14 -12.70 -21.32
N GLU A 84 16.11 -11.75 -20.39
CA GLU A 84 15.75 -10.36 -20.67
C GLU A 84 16.95 -9.54 -21.16
N GLU A 85 16.71 -8.64 -22.12
CA GLU A 85 17.73 -7.78 -22.72
C GLU A 85 17.78 -6.42 -22.02
N ILE A 86 18.83 -6.22 -21.22
CA ILE A 86 19.04 -5.03 -20.40
C ILE A 86 19.98 -4.08 -21.14
N ASN A 87 19.52 -2.84 -21.33
CA ASN A 87 20.24 -1.77 -22.00
C ASN A 87 20.89 -0.84 -20.98
N VAL A 88 22.22 -0.78 -20.95
CA VAL A 88 23.00 0.04 -20.02
C VAL A 88 23.72 1.16 -20.77
N LEU A 89 23.70 2.35 -20.17
CA LEU A 89 24.50 3.51 -20.58
C LEU A 89 25.78 3.54 -19.77
N VAL A 90 26.92 3.67 -20.44
CA VAL A 90 28.25 3.72 -19.81
C VAL A 90 28.82 5.13 -19.99
N HIS A 91 29.22 5.75 -18.89
CA HIS A 91 29.89 7.06 -18.93
C HIS A 91 31.26 6.95 -19.61
N GLU A 92 31.62 7.95 -20.42
CA GLU A 92 32.79 7.92 -21.31
C GLU A 92 34.10 7.50 -20.61
N SER A 93 34.31 7.99 -19.37
CA SER A 93 35.48 7.66 -18.53
C SER A 93 35.66 6.18 -18.21
N HIS A 94 34.63 5.35 -18.37
CA HIS A 94 34.67 3.91 -18.09
C HIS A 94 34.63 3.06 -19.36
N SER A 95 34.53 3.67 -20.54
CA SER A 95 34.44 2.96 -21.83
C SER A 95 35.62 1.99 -22.06
N GLN A 96 36.87 2.41 -21.82
CA GLN A 96 38.04 1.53 -21.89
C GLN A 96 37.97 0.33 -20.93
N GLN A 97 37.39 0.49 -19.74
CA GLN A 97 37.28 -0.60 -18.76
C GLN A 97 36.30 -1.67 -19.25
N VAL A 98 35.18 -1.25 -19.86
CA VAL A 98 34.20 -2.17 -20.47
C VAL A 98 34.79 -2.89 -21.67
N CYS A 99 35.51 -2.19 -22.56
CA CYS A 99 36.21 -2.81 -23.69
C CYS A 99 37.27 -3.84 -23.26
N ASN A 100 37.82 -3.69 -22.05
CA ASN A 100 38.79 -4.62 -21.46
C ASN A 100 38.16 -5.72 -20.59
N ASN A 101 36.82 -5.82 -20.53
CA ASN A 101 36.08 -6.75 -19.66
C ASN A 101 36.38 -6.61 -18.14
N ASP A 102 36.79 -5.43 -17.66
CA ASP A 102 36.96 -5.18 -16.21
C ASP A 102 35.74 -4.47 -15.63
N PHE A 103 34.82 -5.26 -15.06
CA PHE A 103 33.51 -4.77 -14.59
C PHE A 103 33.50 -4.31 -13.12
N LYS A 104 34.65 -4.28 -12.43
CA LYS A 104 34.74 -4.07 -10.96
C LYS A 104 34.22 -2.74 -10.44
N HIS A 105 34.08 -1.72 -11.30
CA HIS A 105 33.72 -0.35 -10.91
C HIS A 105 32.54 0.25 -11.69
N ILE A 106 31.79 -0.57 -12.44
CA ILE A 106 30.66 -0.09 -13.23
C ILE A 106 29.42 -0.03 -12.36
N SER A 107 28.99 1.19 -12.02
CA SER A 107 27.67 1.44 -11.45
C SER A 107 26.62 1.49 -12.57
N VAL A 108 25.63 0.58 -12.51
CA VAL A 108 24.47 0.62 -13.41
C VAL A 108 23.61 1.81 -13.01
N VAL A 109 23.67 2.89 -13.79
CA VAL A 109 22.75 4.03 -13.63
C VAL A 109 21.41 3.64 -14.24
N PRO A 110 20.32 3.47 -13.46
CA PRO A 110 19.01 3.20 -14.03
C PRO A 110 18.59 4.39 -14.90
N ARG A 111 18.27 4.12 -16.17
CA ARG A 111 17.82 5.12 -17.14
C ARG A 111 16.67 5.93 -16.55
N LYS A 112 16.81 7.25 -16.42
CA LYS A 112 15.73 8.17 -16.00
C LYS A 112 14.49 7.85 -16.84
N ARG A 113 13.48 7.22 -16.23
CA ARG A 113 12.20 6.98 -16.88
C ARG A 113 11.48 8.32 -16.93
N GLU A 114 11.39 8.93 -18.12
CA GLU A 114 10.38 9.94 -18.41
C GLU A 114 9.01 9.35 -18.10
N THR A 115 8.51 9.67 -16.91
CA THR A 115 7.27 9.17 -16.37
C THR A 115 6.20 10.22 -16.67
N ASP A 116 5.76 10.22 -17.93
CA ASP A 116 4.56 10.95 -18.33
C ASP A 116 3.35 10.33 -17.62
N GLU A 117 3.07 10.82 -16.42
CA GLU A 117 2.03 10.35 -15.51
C GLU A 117 0.64 10.41 -16.15
N ARG A 118 0.44 11.32 -17.11
CA ARG A 118 -0.80 11.44 -17.89
C ARG A 118 -1.08 10.20 -18.73
N LYS A 119 -0.06 9.41 -19.10
CA LYS A 119 -0.23 8.10 -19.76
C LYS A 119 -0.62 6.98 -18.80
N LYS A 120 -0.53 7.21 -17.48
CA LYS A 120 -0.90 6.23 -16.44
C LYS A 120 -2.28 6.50 -15.83
N THR A 121 -2.92 7.63 -16.11
CA THR A 121 -4.27 7.97 -15.63
C THR A 121 -5.29 7.95 -16.76
N ILE A 122 -6.57 7.83 -16.39
CA ILE A 122 -7.73 7.98 -17.28
C ILE A 122 -8.67 9.02 -16.68
N GLU A 123 -9.31 9.86 -17.49
CA GLU A 123 -10.37 10.74 -17.00
C GLU A 123 -11.60 9.90 -16.64
N LEU A 124 -12.32 10.30 -15.58
CA LEU A 124 -13.59 9.70 -15.21
C LEU A 124 -14.57 9.83 -16.39
N ASP A 125 -15.23 8.75 -16.74
CA ASP A 125 -16.13 8.62 -17.88
C ASP A 125 -17.52 8.12 -17.44
N GLU A 126 -18.42 7.87 -18.39
CA GLU A 126 -19.76 7.35 -18.06
C GLU A 126 -19.72 5.92 -17.51
N ALA A 127 -18.78 5.08 -17.95
CA ALA A 127 -18.67 3.69 -17.48
C ALA A 127 -18.22 3.61 -16.01
N THR A 128 -17.18 4.36 -15.65
CA THR A 128 -16.70 4.53 -14.27
C THR A 128 -17.73 5.24 -13.39
N SER A 129 -18.41 6.28 -13.91
CA SER A 129 -19.50 6.96 -13.18
C SER A 129 -20.66 6.01 -12.87
N ARG A 130 -21.04 5.11 -13.80
CA ARG A 130 -22.05 4.06 -13.55
C ARG A 130 -21.58 3.06 -12.49
N LEU A 131 -20.32 2.60 -12.53
CA LEU A 131 -19.77 1.71 -11.51
C LEU A 131 -19.81 2.35 -10.11
N LEU A 132 -19.39 3.62 -9.99
CA LEU A 132 -19.45 4.41 -8.75
C LEU A 132 -20.88 4.66 -8.22
N ASN A 133 -21.90 4.52 -9.06
CA ASN A 133 -23.31 4.69 -8.71
C ASN A 133 -24.10 3.37 -8.70
N THR A 134 -23.42 2.22 -8.72
CA THR A 134 -24.08 0.92 -8.59
C THR A 134 -24.69 0.77 -7.20
N ASP A 135 -25.93 0.29 -7.10
CA ASP A 135 -26.62 0.14 -5.82
C ASP A 135 -25.99 -0.97 -4.97
N TRP A 136 -25.55 -0.61 -3.77
CA TRP A 136 -24.91 -1.53 -2.83
C TRP A 136 -25.91 -2.42 -2.06
N SER A 137 -27.21 -2.14 -2.14
CA SER A 137 -28.25 -3.01 -1.58
C SER A 137 -28.39 -4.31 -2.39
N THR A 138 -28.16 -4.27 -3.70
CA THR A 138 -28.17 -5.43 -4.59
C THR A 138 -26.77 -5.95 -4.92
N PHE A 139 -25.75 -5.08 -4.96
CA PHE A 139 -24.37 -5.45 -5.28
C PHE A 139 -23.38 -4.93 -4.21
N PRO A 140 -23.43 -5.46 -2.97
CA PRO A 140 -22.62 -4.96 -1.86
C PRO A 140 -21.11 -5.09 -2.11
N HIS A 141 -20.64 -6.09 -2.87
CA HIS A 141 -19.22 -6.29 -3.19
C HIS A 141 -18.60 -5.16 -4.01
N ILE A 142 -19.42 -4.35 -4.70
CA ILE A 142 -18.95 -3.20 -5.48
C ILE A 142 -18.26 -2.15 -4.60
N LYS A 143 -18.51 -2.11 -3.28
CA LYS A 143 -17.81 -1.20 -2.36
C LYS A 143 -16.29 -1.37 -2.37
N TYR A 144 -15.79 -2.60 -2.54
CA TYR A 144 -14.35 -2.87 -2.60
C TYR A 144 -13.73 -2.35 -3.90
N ALA A 145 -14.43 -2.55 -5.04
CA ALA A 145 -14.04 -2.00 -6.32
C ALA A 145 -14.05 -0.46 -6.33
N CYS A 146 -15.12 0.14 -5.82
CA CYS A 146 -15.22 1.60 -5.67
C CYS A 146 -14.09 2.17 -4.81
N SER A 147 -13.82 1.57 -3.65
CA SER A 147 -12.75 2.05 -2.76
C SER A 147 -11.39 2.05 -3.45
N VAL A 148 -11.01 0.94 -4.10
CA VAL A 148 -9.76 0.84 -4.87
C VAL A 148 -9.70 1.83 -6.03
N MET A 149 -10.81 2.06 -6.75
CA MET A 149 -10.86 2.98 -7.87
C MET A 149 -10.62 4.45 -7.45
N LEU A 150 -11.05 4.82 -6.24
CA LEU A 150 -10.81 6.15 -5.67
C LEU A 150 -9.40 6.26 -5.06
N ALA A 151 -8.78 5.16 -4.62
CA ALA A 151 -7.39 5.14 -4.17
C ALA A 151 -6.42 5.36 -5.37
N GLY A 152 -5.69 6.47 -5.34
CA GLY A 152 -4.90 6.97 -6.47
C GLY A 152 -5.70 7.80 -7.48
N MET A 153 -6.90 8.28 -7.12
CA MET A 153 -7.65 9.24 -7.90
C MET A 153 -7.22 10.69 -7.54
N ALA A 154 -7.33 11.59 -8.52
CA ALA A 154 -7.21 13.04 -8.40
C ALA A 154 -6.03 13.58 -7.55
N LEU A 155 -4.83 13.54 -8.14
CA LEU A 155 -3.76 14.52 -7.90
C LEU A 155 -3.27 14.75 -6.43
N LEU A 156 -3.27 13.82 -5.47
CA LEU A 156 -3.57 12.39 -5.47
C LEU A 156 -4.05 11.94 -4.07
N ILE A 157 -5.06 11.07 -4.03
CA ILE A 157 -5.59 10.43 -2.81
C ILE A 157 -4.77 9.17 -2.49
N ASN A 158 -4.05 9.18 -1.38
CA ASN A 158 -3.22 8.06 -0.92
C ASN A 158 -4.06 6.97 -0.25
N CYS A 159 -5.07 7.36 0.53
CA CYS A 159 -5.93 6.44 1.25
C CYS A 159 -7.33 7.02 1.40
N ASN A 160 -8.33 6.17 1.24
CA ASN A 160 -9.73 6.56 1.37
C ASN A 160 -10.56 5.47 2.04
N GLU A 161 -11.66 5.92 2.64
CA GLU A 161 -12.67 5.08 3.28
C GLU A 161 -14.01 5.34 2.61
N VAL A 162 -14.78 4.29 2.36
CA VAL A 162 -16.09 4.40 1.70
C VAL A 162 -17.22 4.06 2.68
N TYR A 163 -18.30 4.84 2.62
CA TYR A 163 -19.42 4.83 3.55
C TYR A 163 -20.75 4.84 2.79
N GLY A 164 -21.60 3.83 2.98
CA GLY A 164 -22.89 3.74 2.27
C GLY A 164 -23.83 4.91 2.60
N ARG A 165 -24.77 5.25 1.71
CA ARG A 165 -25.68 6.41 1.90
C ARG A 165 -26.78 6.20 2.95
N THR A 166 -27.24 4.98 3.15
CA THR A 166 -28.45 4.66 3.95
C THR A 166 -28.13 3.69 5.07
N ARG A 167 -28.95 3.68 6.14
CA ARG A 167 -28.68 2.89 7.35
C ARG A 167 -28.74 1.38 7.09
N SER A 168 -29.58 0.96 6.15
CA SER A 168 -29.75 -0.42 5.73
C SER A 168 -28.57 -0.94 4.90
N ILE A 169 -27.85 -0.07 4.18
CA ILE A 169 -26.66 -0.42 3.39
C ILE A 169 -25.40 -0.36 4.27
N ASP A 170 -25.29 0.64 5.14
CA ASP A 170 -24.16 0.81 6.04
C ASP A 170 -24.58 1.46 7.36
N ILE A 171 -24.40 0.75 8.47
CA ILE A 171 -24.66 1.30 9.80
C ILE A 171 -23.73 2.49 10.12
N HIS A 172 -22.56 2.54 9.46
CA HIS A 172 -21.54 3.59 9.59
C HIS A 172 -21.70 4.74 8.59
N ARG A 173 -22.83 4.80 7.86
CA ARG A 173 -23.08 5.90 6.92
C ARG A 173 -22.74 7.26 7.52
N GLU A 174 -22.04 8.07 6.76
CA GLU A 174 -21.89 9.48 7.11
C GLU A 174 -23.24 10.16 6.90
N SER A 175 -23.85 10.60 8.00
CA SER A 175 -25.14 11.29 8.00
C SER A 175 -25.04 12.74 7.54
N PHE A 176 -24.10 13.04 6.62
CA PHE A 176 -23.91 14.39 6.14
C PHE A 176 -25.19 14.89 5.48
N THR A 177 -25.64 16.06 5.90
CA THR A 177 -26.69 16.84 5.25
C THR A 177 -26.18 17.47 3.95
N ILE A 178 -25.49 16.68 3.11
CA ILE A 178 -25.18 17.03 1.73
C ILE A 178 -26.54 17.12 1.02
N LYS A 179 -27.09 18.34 1.00
CA LYS A 179 -28.10 18.75 0.02
C LYS A 179 -27.63 18.26 -1.35
N MET A 180 -28.56 17.78 -2.17
CA MET A 180 -28.31 17.17 -3.50
C MET A 180 -27.04 17.76 -4.14
N GLY A 181 -26.06 16.89 -4.40
CA GLY A 181 -24.69 17.29 -4.71
C GLY A 181 -24.62 18.37 -5.80
N PRO A 182 -23.63 19.27 -5.73
CA PRO A 182 -23.45 20.30 -6.75
C PRO A 182 -23.47 19.69 -8.15
N ASN A 183 -24.06 20.41 -9.11
CA ASN A 183 -24.05 20.01 -10.51
C ASN A 183 -22.63 19.68 -10.93
N SER A 184 -22.37 18.42 -11.27
CA SER A 184 -21.07 17.92 -11.68
C SER A 184 -21.10 17.59 -13.15
N ARG A 185 -19.95 17.75 -13.83
CA ARG A 185 -19.75 17.26 -15.19
C ARG A 185 -19.76 15.73 -15.30
N TYR A 186 -19.76 15.02 -14.17
CA TYR A 186 -19.83 13.55 -14.10
C TYR A 186 -21.17 13.13 -13.52
N ASN A 187 -21.89 12.26 -14.24
CA ASN A 187 -23.24 11.84 -13.88
C ASN A 187 -23.28 11.23 -12.48
N ASN A 188 -23.93 11.93 -11.56
CA ASN A 188 -24.10 11.54 -10.15
C ASN A 188 -22.78 11.27 -9.39
N VAL A 189 -21.66 11.86 -9.81
CA VAL A 189 -20.38 11.81 -9.08
C VAL A 189 -19.85 13.22 -8.90
N TRP A 190 -19.62 13.65 -7.65
CA TRP A 190 -19.09 14.98 -7.34
C TRP A 190 -18.01 14.92 -6.27
N VAL A 191 -17.16 15.94 -6.23
CA VAL A 191 -16.16 16.14 -5.18
C VAL A 191 -16.47 17.41 -4.42
N THR A 192 -16.41 17.39 -3.10
CA THR A 192 -16.71 18.55 -2.25
C THR A 192 -15.84 18.52 -1.01
N THR A 193 -15.66 19.69 -0.39
CA THR A 193 -15.12 19.76 0.97
C THR A 193 -16.28 19.89 1.97
N ILE A 194 -16.14 19.27 3.14
CA ILE A 194 -17.06 19.36 4.27
C ILE A 194 -16.25 19.77 5.49
N THR A 195 -16.68 20.83 6.18
CA THR A 195 -16.04 21.26 7.43
C THR A 195 -16.94 20.89 8.61
N ASP A 196 -16.37 20.20 9.60
CA ASP A 196 -17.02 19.90 10.88
C ASP A 196 -16.04 20.05 12.05
N ASP A 197 -16.47 19.70 13.27
CA ASP A 197 -15.67 19.81 14.51
C ASP A 197 -14.38 18.97 14.48
N HIS A 198 -14.23 18.05 13.52
CA HIS A 198 -13.03 17.24 13.30
C HIS A 198 -12.15 17.75 12.15
N GLY A 199 -12.55 18.85 11.50
CA GLY A 199 -11.76 19.59 10.52
C GLY A 199 -12.35 19.56 9.11
N CYS A 200 -11.47 19.66 8.12
CA CYS A 200 -11.80 19.99 6.73
C CYS A 200 -11.61 18.76 5.83
N LYS A 201 -12.71 18.13 5.40
CA LYS A 201 -12.75 16.79 4.78
C LYS A 201 -13.02 16.84 3.29
N LEU A 202 -12.13 16.30 2.46
CA LEU A 202 -12.39 16.04 1.04
C LEU A 202 -13.26 14.78 0.90
N VAL A 203 -14.43 14.96 0.30
CA VAL A 203 -15.45 13.91 0.15
C VAL A 203 -15.87 13.75 -1.31
N PHE A 204 -15.88 12.50 -1.77
CA PHE A 204 -16.43 12.09 -3.06
C PHE A 204 -17.84 11.57 -2.85
N GLY A 205 -18.84 12.28 -3.37
CA GLY A 205 -20.24 11.88 -3.27
C GLY A 205 -20.72 11.14 -4.51
N THR A 206 -21.41 10.02 -4.29
CA THR A 206 -22.20 9.29 -5.32
C THR A 206 -23.63 9.07 -4.83
N LYS A 207 -24.52 8.51 -5.67
CA LYS A 207 -25.87 8.08 -5.24
C LYS A 207 -25.86 6.93 -4.25
N SER A 208 -24.82 6.10 -4.25
CA SER A 208 -24.73 4.88 -3.41
C SER A 208 -23.91 5.09 -2.14
N PHE A 209 -22.86 5.91 -2.19
CA PHE A 209 -21.92 6.09 -1.08
C PHE A 209 -21.29 7.49 -1.03
N ASN A 210 -20.60 7.78 0.06
CA ASN A 210 -19.59 8.84 0.17
C ASN A 210 -18.22 8.19 0.37
N SER A 211 -17.15 8.75 -0.20
CA SER A 211 -15.78 8.42 0.19
C SER A 211 -15.11 9.59 0.86
N LEU A 212 -14.55 9.33 2.04
CA LEU A 212 -13.68 10.25 2.77
C LEU A 212 -12.22 9.98 2.38
N SER A 213 -11.49 11.03 2.00
CA SER A 213 -10.02 10.97 1.90
C SER A 213 -9.41 10.98 3.31
N THR A 214 -8.62 9.96 3.66
CA THR A 214 -7.93 9.84 4.96
C THR A 214 -6.41 9.95 4.84
N SER A 215 -5.89 9.99 3.61
CA SER A 215 -4.58 10.58 3.31
C SER A 215 -4.53 11.06 1.86
N SER A 216 -3.86 12.20 1.63
CA SER A 216 -3.73 12.84 0.31
C SER A 216 -2.42 13.61 0.18
N LEU A 217 -1.89 13.72 -1.03
CA LEU A 217 -0.68 14.47 -1.36
C LEU A 217 -0.88 15.23 -2.68
N ARG A 218 -0.59 16.53 -2.70
CA ARG A 218 -0.52 17.29 -3.96
C ARG A 218 0.77 16.99 -4.69
N LEU A 219 0.66 16.65 -5.98
CA LEU A 219 1.81 16.39 -6.85
C LEU A 219 2.28 17.65 -7.58
N ASP A 220 1.42 18.66 -7.69
CA ASP A 220 1.67 19.93 -8.38
C ASP A 220 2.31 21.01 -7.47
N THR A 221 2.47 20.72 -6.18
CA THR A 221 3.04 21.63 -5.18
C THR A 221 3.90 20.86 -4.18
N ASN A 222 4.97 21.46 -3.64
CA ASN A 222 5.82 20.83 -2.61
C ASN A 222 5.21 20.97 -1.20
N LEU A 223 3.89 20.73 -1.08
CA LEU A 223 3.21 20.67 0.21
C LEU A 223 3.45 19.31 0.86
N GLN A 224 3.35 19.25 2.19
CA GLN A 224 3.48 17.99 2.91
C GLN A 224 2.24 17.11 2.68
N PRO A 225 2.37 15.77 2.63
CA PRO A 225 1.23 14.87 2.67
C PRO A 225 0.33 15.16 3.89
N GLU A 226 -0.97 15.01 3.69
CA GLU A 226 -1.97 15.08 4.76
C GLU A 226 -2.39 13.66 5.14
N VAL A 227 -2.54 13.40 6.44
CA VAL A 227 -2.91 12.10 7.01
C VAL A 227 -3.85 12.32 8.18
N GLY A 228 -5.00 11.65 8.16
CA GLY A 228 -6.06 11.79 9.16
C GLY A 228 -7.33 12.44 8.59
N PRO A 229 -8.19 13.02 9.44
CA PRO A 229 -9.53 13.49 9.05
C PRO A 229 -9.54 14.87 8.37
N SER A 230 -8.38 15.50 8.14
CA SER A 230 -8.29 16.83 7.53
C SER A 230 -7.40 16.80 6.28
N THR A 231 -7.92 17.37 5.20
CA THR A 231 -7.31 17.50 3.88
C THR A 231 -7.38 18.97 3.41
N THR A 232 -6.71 19.85 4.15
CA THR A 232 -6.67 21.29 3.93
C THR A 232 -5.93 21.73 2.66
N ASN A 233 -5.05 20.89 2.10
CA ASN A 233 -4.40 21.15 0.82
C ASN A 233 -5.37 20.95 -0.38
N PHE A 234 -6.50 20.27 -0.14
CA PHE A 234 -7.54 19.96 -1.14
C PHE A 234 -8.90 20.53 -0.72
N THR A 235 -9.03 21.84 -0.81
CA THR A 235 -10.30 22.55 -0.58
C THR A 235 -11.02 22.82 -1.90
N ILE A 236 -12.30 22.42 -1.95
CA ILE A 236 -13.27 22.78 -2.99
C ILE A 236 -14.22 23.79 -2.32
N ALA A 237 -14.02 25.08 -2.58
CA ALA A 237 -14.65 26.15 -1.82
C ALA A 237 -16.13 26.37 -2.16
N ASN A 238 -16.56 25.97 -3.36
CA ASN A 238 -17.91 26.21 -3.85
C ASN A 238 -18.37 25.17 -4.90
N SER A 239 -19.67 25.22 -5.23
CA SER A 239 -20.30 24.35 -6.23
C SER A 239 -19.74 24.53 -7.65
N THR A 240 -19.25 25.73 -8.01
CA THR A 240 -18.65 25.99 -9.32
C THR A 240 -17.32 25.24 -9.48
N GLU A 241 -16.43 25.33 -8.49
CA GLU A 241 -15.19 24.54 -8.46
C GLU A 241 -15.46 23.04 -8.52
N SER A 242 -16.45 22.55 -7.74
CA SER A 242 -16.91 21.16 -7.78
C SER A 242 -17.37 20.74 -9.18
N SER A 243 -18.11 21.61 -9.88
CA SER A 243 -18.62 21.35 -11.24
C SER A 243 -17.53 21.26 -12.31
N GLN A 244 -16.46 22.04 -12.13
CA GLN A 244 -15.35 22.17 -13.07
C GLN A 244 -14.23 21.17 -12.79
N ALA A 245 -14.18 20.59 -11.58
CA ALA A 245 -13.18 19.63 -11.16
C ALA A 245 -13.05 18.49 -12.17
N LYS A 246 -11.83 18.26 -12.65
CA LYS A 246 -11.50 17.12 -13.53
C LYS A 246 -11.01 15.96 -12.69
N LEU A 247 -11.67 14.83 -12.83
CA LEU A 247 -11.43 13.65 -12.03
C LEU A 247 -10.64 12.62 -12.86
N TYR A 248 -9.45 12.27 -12.39
CA TYR A 248 -8.55 11.31 -13.05
C TYR A 248 -8.29 10.11 -12.14
N ILE A 249 -8.48 8.91 -12.66
CA ILE A 249 -8.24 7.64 -11.97
C ILE A 249 -6.92 7.03 -12.46
N TYR A 250 -6.12 6.47 -11.55
CA TYR A 250 -4.93 5.71 -11.92
C TYR A 250 -5.30 4.38 -12.61
N LYS A 251 -4.71 4.09 -13.78
CA LYS A 251 -5.08 2.95 -14.62
C LYS A 251 -4.95 1.60 -13.91
N LYS A 252 -3.92 1.41 -13.06
CA LYS A 252 -3.78 0.17 -12.27
C LYS A 252 -4.92 0.01 -11.25
N SER A 253 -5.34 1.10 -10.60
CA SER A 253 -6.47 1.11 -9.67
C SER A 253 -7.77 0.74 -10.38
N TYR A 254 -8.01 1.30 -11.58
CA TYR A 254 -9.17 0.97 -12.41
C TYR A 254 -9.22 -0.50 -12.83
N GLU A 255 -8.11 -1.07 -13.31
CA GLU A 255 -8.07 -2.49 -13.70
C GLU A 255 -8.22 -3.44 -12.49
N LYS A 256 -7.71 -3.06 -11.31
CA LYS A 256 -7.95 -3.81 -10.06
C LYS A 256 -9.41 -3.71 -9.63
N ALA A 257 -10.02 -2.53 -9.70
CA ALA A 257 -11.43 -2.31 -9.40
C ALA A 257 -12.36 -3.13 -10.31
N LYS A 258 -12.09 -3.18 -11.62
CA LYS A 258 -12.82 -4.05 -12.57
C LYS A 258 -12.83 -5.51 -12.12
N LYS A 259 -11.67 -6.07 -11.78
CA LYS A 259 -11.56 -7.45 -11.29
C LYS A 259 -12.39 -7.67 -10.02
N LEU A 260 -12.26 -6.78 -9.03
CA LEU A 260 -13.04 -6.84 -7.78
C LEU A 260 -14.55 -6.73 -8.01
N SER A 261 -14.99 -5.95 -9.01
CA SER A 261 -16.42 -5.78 -9.32
C SER A 261 -17.09 -7.03 -9.92
N MET A 262 -16.31 -8.00 -10.40
CA MET A 262 -16.80 -9.28 -10.93
C MET A 262 -16.91 -10.40 -9.87
N ILE A 263 -16.41 -10.16 -8.65
CA ILE A 263 -16.37 -11.17 -7.59
C ILE A 263 -17.50 -10.87 -6.58
N PHE A 264 -18.66 -11.49 -6.79
CA PHE A 264 -19.89 -11.24 -6.03
C PHE A 264 -19.78 -11.53 -4.53
N GLU A 265 -19.00 -12.55 -4.16
CA GLU A 265 -18.81 -12.96 -2.77
C GLU A 265 -17.66 -12.21 -2.08
N ASN A 266 -17.02 -11.25 -2.76
CA ASN A 266 -15.84 -10.59 -2.24
C ASN A 266 -16.13 -9.80 -0.94
N ARG A 267 -15.20 -9.89 0.01
CA ARG A 267 -15.27 -9.28 1.35
C ARG A 267 -14.06 -8.38 1.68
N LYS A 268 -13.09 -8.27 0.76
CA LYS A 268 -11.80 -7.58 0.96
C LYS A 268 -11.24 -6.97 -0.33
N ILE A 269 -10.18 -6.18 -0.21
CA ILE A 269 -9.46 -5.56 -1.32
C ILE A 269 -8.17 -6.33 -1.67
N ASN A 270 -7.49 -6.83 -0.64
CA ASN A 270 -6.26 -7.60 -0.69
C ASN A 270 -6.38 -8.82 0.23
N ASP A 271 -5.59 -9.88 -0.03
CA ASP A 271 -5.43 -11.01 0.89
C ASP A 271 -4.48 -10.71 2.06
N TYR A 272 -3.61 -9.70 1.90
CA TYR A 272 -2.66 -9.20 2.89
C TYR A 272 -3.18 -7.96 3.63
N ASP A 273 -2.53 -7.57 4.73
CA ASP A 273 -2.81 -6.35 5.51
C ASP A 273 -4.29 -6.14 5.89
N ASN A 274 -4.98 -7.24 6.21
CA ASN A 274 -6.43 -7.28 6.47
C ASN A 274 -6.91 -6.22 7.48
N LEU A 275 -6.10 -5.88 8.49
CA LEU A 275 -6.42 -4.85 9.49
C LEU A 275 -6.28 -3.42 8.96
N PHE A 276 -5.34 -3.16 8.04
CA PHE A 276 -5.19 -1.84 7.41
C PHE A 276 -6.32 -1.55 6.40
N GLN A 277 -6.94 -2.61 5.86
CA GLN A 277 -8.16 -2.50 5.05
C GLN A 277 -9.43 -2.19 5.88
N LEU A 278 -9.34 -2.15 7.22
CA LEU A 278 -10.46 -1.71 8.07
C LEU A 278 -10.50 -0.18 8.16
N ARG A 279 -11.73 0.36 8.16
CA ARG A 279 -12.01 1.79 8.32
C ARG A 279 -11.69 2.27 9.73
N GLN A 280 -11.28 3.53 9.89
CA GLN A 280 -11.04 4.15 11.19
C GLN A 280 -12.38 4.49 11.88
N LEU A 281 -12.92 3.50 12.59
CA LEU A 281 -14.23 3.57 13.24
C LEU A 281 -14.12 3.81 14.75
N GLN A 282 -15.13 4.46 15.32
CA GLN A 282 -15.22 4.79 16.75
C GLN A 282 -16.46 4.22 17.45
N THR A 283 -17.36 3.52 16.73
CA THR A 283 -18.66 3.05 17.25
C THR A 283 -19.09 1.73 16.63
N LYS A 284 -20.10 1.08 17.25
CA LYS A 284 -20.81 -0.12 16.73
C LYS A 284 -19.88 -1.31 16.42
N PHE A 285 -18.92 -1.55 17.30
CA PHE A 285 -18.05 -2.73 17.26
C PHE A 285 -18.82 -4.05 17.49
N ASP A 286 -20.08 -3.98 17.93
CA ASP A 286 -21.05 -5.08 17.95
C ASP A 286 -21.70 -5.39 16.59
N HIS A 287 -21.37 -4.66 15.52
CA HIS A 287 -21.97 -4.86 14.19
C HIS A 287 -20.97 -5.36 13.16
N ILE A 288 -21.32 -6.44 12.43
CA ILE A 288 -20.42 -7.11 11.48
C ILE A 288 -19.88 -6.18 10.37
N SER A 289 -20.64 -5.15 9.97
CA SER A 289 -20.20 -4.19 8.95
C SER A 289 -19.04 -3.26 9.38
N THR A 290 -18.65 -3.30 10.66
CA THR A 290 -17.43 -2.67 11.19
C THR A 290 -16.17 -3.33 10.66
N TYR A 291 -16.22 -4.65 10.43
CA TYR A 291 -15.07 -5.49 10.08
C TYR A 291 -14.89 -5.67 8.57
N ARG A 292 -15.56 -4.85 7.74
CA ARG A 292 -15.43 -4.92 6.28
C ARG A 292 -14.13 -4.27 5.81
N ARG A 293 -13.34 -5.07 5.10
CA ARG A 293 -12.01 -4.74 4.56
C ARG A 293 -12.12 -3.86 3.30
N CYS A 294 -12.71 -2.67 3.47
CA CYS A 294 -13.10 -1.74 2.40
C CYS A 294 -12.41 -0.38 2.43
N ARG A 295 -11.44 -0.14 3.31
CA ARG A 295 -10.48 0.97 3.21
C ARG A 295 -9.41 0.61 2.19
N ALA A 296 -9.10 1.53 1.28
CA ALA A 296 -8.12 1.31 0.22
C ALA A 296 -6.92 2.26 0.38
N ALA A 297 -5.73 1.73 0.09
CA ALA A 297 -4.52 2.51 -0.13
C ALA A 297 -4.18 2.52 -1.63
N SER A 298 -3.57 3.61 -2.09
CA SER A 298 -3.03 3.73 -3.45
C SER A 298 -1.83 2.79 -3.62
N SER A 299 -1.49 2.39 -4.85
CA SER A 299 -0.32 1.52 -5.08
C SER A 299 1.03 2.13 -4.69
N PHE A 300 1.08 3.43 -4.37
CA PHE A 300 2.27 4.12 -3.88
C PHE A 300 2.41 4.03 -2.35
N THR A 301 1.29 3.78 -1.65
CA THR A 301 1.19 3.79 -0.18
C THR A 301 0.60 2.49 0.36
N ASP A 302 0.51 1.43 -0.45
CA ASP A 302 0.07 0.07 -0.07
C ASP A 302 1.20 -0.68 0.65
N ASN A 303 1.71 -0.09 1.73
CA ASN A 303 2.67 -0.66 2.67
C ASN A 303 2.35 -0.17 4.09
N HIS A 304 2.65 -0.96 5.12
CA HIS A 304 2.24 -0.65 6.50
C HIS A 304 2.87 0.62 7.08
N PHE A 305 4.05 1.05 6.61
CA PHE A 305 4.71 2.29 7.07
C PHE A 305 4.11 3.58 6.49
N SER A 306 3.38 3.49 5.37
CA SER A 306 2.77 4.62 4.63
C SER A 306 1.26 4.73 4.79
N GLN A 307 0.64 3.79 5.51
CA GLN A 307 -0.80 3.81 5.81
C GLN A 307 -1.06 4.41 7.20
N SER A 308 -2.15 5.17 7.32
CA SER A 308 -2.56 5.74 8.62
C SER A 308 -2.97 4.63 9.60
N TYR A 309 -2.44 4.70 10.81
CA TYR A 309 -2.88 3.90 11.95
C TYR A 309 -4.36 4.15 12.27
N SER A 310 -5.01 3.08 12.73
CA SER A 310 -6.41 3.02 13.15
C SER A 310 -6.51 2.39 14.54
N VAL A 311 -7.72 2.30 15.11
CA VAL A 311 -7.94 1.52 16.35
C VAL A 311 -7.50 0.07 16.23
N PHE A 312 -7.53 -0.50 15.02
CA PHE A 312 -7.17 -1.89 14.72
C PHE A 312 -5.68 -2.11 14.45
N THR A 313 -4.90 -1.05 14.20
CA THR A 313 -3.50 -1.14 13.76
C THR A 313 -2.51 -0.34 14.60
N LEU A 314 -2.97 0.50 15.54
CA LEU A 314 -2.08 1.29 16.42
C LEU A 314 -1.12 0.43 17.25
N SER A 315 -1.49 -0.81 17.60
CA SER A 315 -0.61 -1.70 18.37
C SER A 315 0.67 -2.08 17.62
N GLU A 316 0.62 -2.14 16.29
CA GLU A 316 1.76 -2.41 15.38
C GLU A 316 2.64 -1.16 15.14
N CYS A 317 2.37 -0.02 15.81
CA CYS A 317 3.14 1.20 15.58
C CYS A 317 4.53 1.13 16.24
N ASP A 318 5.60 0.92 15.48
CA ASP A 318 6.97 0.82 16.04
C ASP A 318 7.41 2.05 16.85
N ASN A 319 6.88 3.24 16.54
CA ASN A 319 7.29 4.49 17.15
C ASN A 319 6.74 4.68 18.58
N GLY A 320 7.64 4.70 19.56
CA GLY A 320 7.39 5.22 20.91
C GLY A 320 7.25 4.16 22.00
N HIS A 321 8.11 4.24 23.02
CA HIS A 321 7.91 3.58 24.31
C HIS A 321 6.79 4.25 25.12
N ASP A 322 6.49 5.52 24.85
CA ASP A 322 5.49 6.34 25.54
C ASP A 322 4.03 6.02 25.15
N ILE A 323 3.81 5.06 24.24
CA ILE A 323 2.48 4.59 23.83
C ILE A 323 2.19 3.12 24.19
N SER A 324 3.01 2.50 25.03
CA SER A 324 2.84 1.10 25.51
C SER A 324 1.40 0.78 25.93
N ASP A 325 0.79 1.64 26.76
CA ASP A 325 -0.58 1.49 27.22
C ASP A 325 -1.58 1.53 26.05
N PHE A 326 -1.47 2.52 25.15
CA PHE A 326 -2.36 2.66 23.99
C PHE A 326 -2.20 1.50 22.99
N LYS A 327 -1.01 0.91 22.84
CA LYS A 327 -0.81 -0.33 22.08
C LYS A 327 -1.59 -1.49 22.71
N ALA A 328 -1.51 -1.67 24.03
CA ALA A 328 -2.27 -2.70 24.75
C ALA A 328 -3.79 -2.49 24.67
N LEU A 329 -4.28 -1.25 24.62
CA LEU A 329 -5.70 -0.95 24.35
C LEU A 329 -6.08 -1.30 22.90
N SER A 330 -5.23 -0.96 21.92
CA SER A 330 -5.46 -1.27 20.50
C SER A 330 -5.45 -2.77 20.20
N GLU A 331 -4.64 -3.56 20.92
CA GLU A 331 -4.64 -5.03 20.82
C GLU A 331 -6.02 -5.65 21.07
N ILE A 332 -6.90 -5.01 21.86
CA ILE A 332 -8.29 -5.50 22.04
C ILE A 332 -9.06 -5.43 20.72
N PHE A 333 -8.98 -4.32 19.98
CA PHE A 333 -9.65 -4.18 18.69
C PHE A 333 -9.06 -5.10 17.63
N ARG A 334 -7.73 -5.25 17.64
CA ARG A 334 -6.98 -6.15 16.76
C ARG A 334 -7.40 -7.62 16.95
N GLU A 335 -7.39 -8.11 18.18
CA GLU A 335 -7.81 -9.49 18.50
C GLU A 335 -9.25 -9.77 18.05
N ILE A 336 -10.17 -8.87 18.40
CA ILE A 336 -11.58 -8.94 17.98
C ILE A 336 -11.70 -9.01 16.45
N ALA A 337 -11.03 -8.10 15.75
CA ALA A 337 -11.09 -8.04 14.29
C ALA A 337 -10.49 -9.30 13.65
N LEU A 338 -9.37 -9.82 14.17
CA LEU A 338 -8.75 -11.04 13.67
C LEU A 338 -9.64 -12.27 13.87
N LYS A 339 -10.31 -12.42 15.02
CA LYS A 339 -11.26 -13.54 15.26
C LYS A 339 -12.45 -13.48 14.29
N ILE A 340 -13.03 -12.29 14.09
CA ILE A 340 -14.14 -12.08 13.15
C ILE A 340 -13.73 -12.31 11.69
N ILE A 341 -12.55 -11.83 11.29
CA ILE A 341 -11.99 -12.07 9.95
C ILE A 341 -11.67 -13.55 9.74
N HIS A 342 -11.22 -14.26 10.77
CA HIS A 342 -10.98 -15.70 10.69
C HIS A 342 -12.28 -16.51 10.55
N GLU A 343 -13.35 -16.14 11.26
CA GLU A 343 -14.69 -16.72 11.03
C GLU A 343 -15.18 -16.44 9.59
N GLU A 344 -15.01 -15.21 9.09
CA GLU A 344 -15.40 -14.82 7.72
C GLU A 344 -14.59 -15.58 6.63
N ASP A 345 -13.26 -15.66 6.77
CA ASP A 345 -12.38 -16.32 5.79
C ASP A 345 -12.46 -17.86 5.86
N ASN A 346 -12.94 -18.44 6.97
CA ASN A 346 -13.31 -19.86 7.08
C ASN A 346 -14.69 -20.18 6.47
N GLY A 347 -15.40 -19.19 5.91
CA GLY A 347 -16.70 -19.38 5.26
C GLY A 347 -17.88 -19.51 6.22
N ILE A 348 -17.76 -19.08 7.48
CA ILE A 348 -18.90 -19.03 8.41
C ILE A 348 -19.96 -18.06 7.87
N PRO A 349 -21.25 -18.46 7.79
CA PRO A 349 -22.32 -17.58 7.32
C PRO A 349 -22.38 -16.28 8.15
N GLU A 350 -22.59 -15.15 7.49
CA GLU A 350 -22.49 -13.82 8.14
C GLU A 350 -23.38 -13.63 9.38
N LYS A 351 -24.55 -14.30 9.40
CA LYS A 351 -25.51 -14.33 10.51
C LYS A 351 -25.07 -15.18 11.72
N GLU A 352 -24.03 -16.01 11.54
CA GLU A 352 -23.46 -16.95 12.52
C GLU A 352 -22.07 -16.50 13.01
N ILE A 353 -21.49 -15.45 12.39
CA ILE A 353 -20.25 -14.82 12.87
C ILE A 353 -20.54 -14.12 14.20
N THR A 354 -19.79 -14.47 15.24
CA THR A 354 -19.98 -13.93 16.59
C THR A 354 -18.76 -13.16 17.11
N GLY A 355 -17.55 -13.57 16.74
CA GLY A 355 -16.29 -13.04 17.27
C GLY A 355 -16.14 -13.30 18.78
N ILE A 356 -15.11 -14.03 19.18
CA ILE A 356 -14.90 -14.40 20.59
C ILE A 356 -13.77 -13.57 21.21
N LEU A 357 -14.05 -12.87 22.31
CA LEU A 357 -13.03 -12.19 23.13
C LEU A 357 -12.78 -12.97 24.44
N GLU A 358 -11.57 -13.46 24.62
CA GLU A 358 -11.16 -14.26 25.78
C GLU A 358 -10.82 -13.40 27.01
N LYS A 359 -11.34 -13.79 28.19
CA LYS A 359 -11.13 -13.10 29.47
C LYS A 359 -9.65 -12.99 29.82
N GLN A 360 -8.89 -14.05 29.53
CA GLN A 360 -7.46 -14.10 29.80
C GLN A 360 -6.66 -13.15 28.90
N PHE A 361 -7.10 -12.91 27.66
CA PHE A 361 -6.49 -11.91 26.79
C PHE A 361 -6.67 -10.50 27.37
N VAL A 362 -7.88 -10.14 27.81
CA VAL A 362 -8.16 -8.84 28.45
C VAL A 362 -7.33 -8.66 29.73
N LYS A 363 -7.27 -9.69 30.61
CA LYS A 363 -6.40 -9.70 31.79
C LYS A 363 -4.92 -9.46 31.42
N ASN A 364 -4.45 -10.05 30.32
CA ASN A 364 -3.06 -9.91 29.86
C ASN A 364 -2.78 -8.49 29.33
N GLN A 365 -3.72 -7.83 28.64
CA GLN A 365 -3.51 -6.45 28.20
C GLN A 365 -3.48 -5.47 29.39
N ILE A 366 -4.34 -5.64 30.41
CA ILE A 366 -4.29 -4.84 31.65
C ILE A 366 -2.91 -4.93 32.31
N LYS A 367 -2.30 -6.13 32.36
CA LYS A 367 -0.95 -6.34 32.93
C LYS A 367 0.17 -5.66 32.15
N LYS A 368 -0.03 -5.31 30.88
CA LYS A 368 0.95 -4.57 30.06
C LYS A 368 0.84 -3.06 30.26
N CYS A 369 -0.33 -2.56 30.66
CA CYS A 369 -0.53 -1.14 30.93
C CYS A 369 0.21 -0.71 32.20
N GLN A 370 0.92 0.40 32.12
CA GLN A 370 1.75 0.96 33.19
C GLN A 370 1.00 2.01 34.02
N SER A 371 0.01 2.70 33.43
CA SER A 371 -0.73 3.78 34.08
C SER A 371 -2.17 3.39 34.45
N ASN A 372 -2.63 3.75 35.65
CA ASN A 372 -4.03 3.56 36.09
C ASN A 372 -5.02 4.56 35.44
N GLY A 373 -4.82 4.83 34.14
CA GLY A 373 -5.65 5.75 33.35
C GLY A 373 -7.04 5.18 33.02
N GLU A 374 -7.84 6.00 32.33
CA GLU A 374 -9.22 5.66 31.96
C GLU A 374 -9.34 4.41 31.08
N GLY A 375 -8.27 4.08 30.35
CA GLY A 375 -8.16 2.84 29.56
C GLY A 375 -8.16 1.59 30.43
N ILE A 376 -7.36 1.55 31.50
CA ILE A 376 -7.40 0.44 32.46
C ILE A 376 -8.80 0.32 33.07
N LYS A 377 -9.43 1.43 33.48
CA LYS A 377 -10.81 1.39 34.02
C LYS A 377 -11.81 0.80 33.02
N THR A 378 -11.64 1.13 31.74
CA THR A 378 -12.51 0.60 30.68
C THR A 378 -12.23 -0.89 30.42
N LEU A 379 -10.97 -1.34 30.46
CA LEU A 379 -10.64 -2.77 30.42
C LEU A 379 -11.16 -3.54 31.64
N GLN A 380 -11.13 -2.94 32.83
CA GLN A 380 -11.73 -3.51 34.05
C GLN A 380 -13.25 -3.60 33.92
N ALA A 381 -13.91 -2.59 33.34
CA ALA A 381 -15.33 -2.64 33.02
C ALA A 381 -15.64 -3.79 32.03
N ILE A 382 -14.78 -4.02 31.03
CA ILE A 382 -14.88 -5.17 30.12
C ILE A 382 -14.73 -6.48 30.88
N LEU A 383 -13.75 -6.62 31.79
CA LEU A 383 -13.61 -7.83 32.63
C LEU A 383 -14.86 -8.13 33.45
N ASN A 384 -15.55 -7.10 33.96
CA ASN A 384 -16.78 -7.27 34.73
C ASN A 384 -17.95 -7.80 33.87
N LEU A 385 -17.93 -7.60 32.54
CA LEU A 385 -18.97 -8.13 31.64
C LEU A 385 -18.95 -9.67 31.49
N TYR A 386 -17.84 -10.31 31.83
CA TYR A 386 -17.70 -11.77 31.75
C TYR A 386 -18.50 -12.50 32.84
N GLY A 387 -18.59 -11.92 34.04
CA GLY A 387 -18.95 -12.68 35.24
C GLY A 387 -18.10 -13.94 35.37
N ASP A 388 -18.76 -15.09 35.48
CA ASP A 388 -18.12 -16.41 35.60
C ASP A 388 -17.67 -17.02 34.27
N LYS A 389 -17.98 -16.39 33.12
CA LYS A 389 -17.57 -16.90 31.80
C LYS A 389 -16.08 -16.65 31.53
N GLU A 390 -15.44 -17.51 30.74
CA GLU A 390 -14.06 -17.29 30.26
C GLU A 390 -13.99 -16.63 28.86
N SER A 391 -15.12 -16.55 28.15
CA SER A 391 -15.24 -15.84 26.88
C SER A 391 -16.57 -15.09 26.78
N ILE A 392 -16.61 -14.05 25.94
CA ILE A 392 -17.83 -13.36 25.52
C ILE A 392 -17.85 -13.18 24.00
N THR A 393 -19.03 -13.19 23.40
CA THR A 393 -19.24 -12.81 22.00
C THR A 393 -19.13 -11.30 21.84
N VAL A 394 -18.74 -10.85 20.65
CA VAL A 394 -18.57 -9.43 20.32
C VAL A 394 -19.75 -8.91 19.52
N ILE A 395 -20.13 -9.61 18.44
CA ILE A 395 -21.27 -9.27 17.61
C ILE A 395 -22.56 -9.33 18.46
N GLU A 396 -23.44 -8.35 18.24
CA GLU A 396 -24.66 -8.07 19.02
C GLU A 396 -24.45 -7.75 20.52
N ASN A 397 -23.22 -7.72 21.03
CA ASN A 397 -22.91 -7.40 22.42
C ASN A 397 -22.86 -5.89 22.69
N THR A 398 -24.04 -5.26 22.72
CA THR A 398 -24.22 -3.82 22.98
C THR A 398 -23.56 -3.32 24.28
N LYS A 399 -23.37 -4.19 25.29
CA LYS A 399 -22.69 -3.83 26.54
C LYS A 399 -21.19 -3.71 26.33
N LEU A 400 -20.58 -4.68 25.65
CA LEU A 400 -19.17 -4.62 25.26
C LEU A 400 -18.92 -3.45 24.30
N ASN A 401 -19.80 -3.23 23.32
CA ASN A 401 -19.66 -2.10 22.38
C ASN A 401 -19.57 -0.75 23.11
N LYS A 402 -20.33 -0.49 24.17
CA LYS A 402 -20.20 0.76 24.96
C LYS A 402 -18.81 0.96 25.56
N CYS A 403 -18.16 -0.12 26.01
CA CYS A 403 -16.78 -0.06 26.51
C CYS A 403 -15.78 0.10 25.35
N LEU A 404 -15.99 -0.57 24.21
CA LEU A 404 -15.16 -0.39 23.02
C LEU A 404 -15.26 1.04 22.46
N GLU A 405 -16.44 1.66 22.48
CA GLU A 405 -16.65 3.07 22.15
C GLU A 405 -15.89 4.03 23.07
N GLN A 406 -15.76 3.70 24.36
CA GLN A 406 -14.97 4.45 25.32
C GLN A 406 -13.46 4.29 25.06
N LEU A 407 -12.98 3.06 24.81
CA LEU A 407 -11.59 2.81 24.43
C LEU A 407 -11.21 3.52 23.13
N ALA A 408 -12.05 3.44 22.10
CA ALA A 408 -11.79 4.07 20.80
C ALA A 408 -11.59 5.59 20.96
N LYS A 409 -12.45 6.26 21.73
CA LYS A 409 -12.31 7.69 22.04
C LYS A 409 -10.98 8.04 22.71
N GLN A 410 -10.48 7.19 23.62
CA GLN A 410 -9.19 7.37 24.28
C GLN A 410 -7.99 7.13 23.34
N LEU A 411 -8.14 6.27 22.33
CA LEU A 411 -7.10 6.05 21.32
C LEU A 411 -6.96 7.23 20.33
N MET A 412 -8.02 8.00 20.09
CA MET A 412 -8.02 9.04 19.04
C MET A 412 -6.88 10.07 19.13
N PRO A 413 -6.56 10.67 20.30
CA PRO A 413 -5.46 11.65 20.39
C PRO A 413 -4.11 11.02 20.03
N THR A 414 -3.87 9.77 20.48
CA THR A 414 -2.64 9.03 20.18
C THR A 414 -2.55 8.65 18.71
N ILE A 415 -3.66 8.19 18.10
CA ILE A 415 -3.73 7.90 16.65
C ILE A 415 -3.42 9.16 15.83
N ASN A 416 -4.05 10.29 16.16
CA ASN A 416 -3.81 11.57 15.50
C ASN A 416 -2.36 12.05 15.68
N ARG A 417 -1.70 11.71 16.80
CA ARG A 417 -0.29 12.01 17.04
C ARG A 417 0.62 11.12 16.19
N VAL A 418 0.45 9.79 16.23
CA VAL A 418 1.36 8.88 15.48
C VAL A 418 1.20 9.00 13.97
N ASN A 419 0.00 9.33 13.47
CA ASN A 419 -0.23 9.55 12.05
C ASN A 419 0.54 10.73 11.46
N LYS A 420 1.03 11.67 12.29
CA LYS A 420 1.96 12.72 11.83
C LYS A 420 3.33 12.16 11.41
N HIS A 421 3.75 11.01 11.93
CA HIS A 421 4.99 10.35 11.52
C HIS A 421 4.85 9.57 10.20
N VAL A 422 3.63 9.19 9.81
CA VAL A 422 3.36 8.52 8.51
C VAL A 422 3.61 9.47 7.33
N VAL A 423 3.51 10.79 7.56
CA VAL A 423 3.74 11.86 6.55
C VAL A 423 5.12 11.73 5.89
N SER A 424 6.18 11.45 6.66
CA SER A 424 7.53 11.29 6.09
C SER A 424 7.64 10.03 5.22
N SER A 425 7.04 8.91 5.64
CA SER A 425 7.02 7.65 4.87
C SER A 425 6.33 7.83 3.52
N ILE A 426 5.19 8.53 3.51
CA ILE A 426 4.47 8.87 2.28
C ILE A 426 5.35 9.74 1.38
N LYS A 427 5.96 10.81 1.93
CA LYS A 427 6.82 11.70 1.14
C LYS A 427 8.01 10.96 0.52
N GLN A 428 8.63 10.03 1.26
CA GLN A 428 9.69 9.17 0.73
C GLN A 428 9.17 8.29 -0.40
N ALA A 429 8.07 7.55 -0.19
CA ALA A 429 7.49 6.65 -1.19
C ALA A 429 7.19 7.37 -2.52
N PHE A 430 6.72 8.62 -2.47
CA PHE A 430 6.53 9.43 -3.69
C PHE A 430 7.83 9.94 -4.31
N SER A 431 8.84 10.30 -3.51
CA SER A 431 10.16 10.72 -4.04
C SER A 431 10.91 9.60 -4.78
N GLU A 432 10.66 8.34 -4.43
CA GLU A 432 11.21 7.18 -5.14
C GLU A 432 10.50 6.92 -6.48
N HIS A 433 9.26 7.40 -6.63
CA HIS A 433 8.41 7.16 -7.81
C HIS A 433 8.31 8.36 -8.77
N MET A 434 8.64 9.57 -8.31
CA MET A 434 8.56 10.80 -9.09
C MET A 434 9.93 11.48 -9.19
N PRO A 435 10.56 11.54 -10.39
CA PRO A 435 11.82 12.23 -10.56
C PRO A 435 11.65 13.75 -10.39
N GLN A 436 12.62 14.36 -9.71
CA GLN A 436 12.82 15.82 -9.66
C GLN A 436 13.32 16.36 -11.02
#